data_AF-A0A1Q3YAZ6-F1
#
_entry.id   AF-A0A1Q3YAZ6-F1
#
_cell.length_a   1.000
_cell.length_b   1.000
_cell.length_c   1.000
_cell.angle_alpha   90.00
_cell.angle_beta   90.00
_cell.angle_gamma   90.00
#
_symmetry.space_group_name_H-M   'P 1'
#
loop_
_entity.id
_entity.type
_entity.pdbx_description
1 polymer ?
#
loop_
_entity_poly.entity_id
_entity_poly.type
_entity_poly.pdbx_seq_one_letter_code
_entity_poly.pdbx_strand_id
1 'polypeptide(L)'
;MNRSQWIAAGTLCLLAACAGHTPVAPQVTQASAADGSQTITTEPARLICAQPRCPALSARWSDQRPGVVQLTIGLPYQAAQVSGADFHFGRGEVVRLRVPSTGAPAARAGYPETTFDVPLSLIDSVAYKTDGWLRVTTDDGRFVDETIQTGEMQGDVVDAMREFLRVVDAAAGKPKDERTKGRSGLFDLLK
;
A
#
# COMPACT_ATOMS: atom_id res chain seq x y z
N MET A 1 -75.50 24.15 -17.36
CA MET A 1 -74.99 22.87 -16.78
C MET A 1 -73.90 22.37 -17.72
N ASN A 2 -72.62 22.73 -17.60
CA ASN A 2 -71.63 22.68 -16.52
C ASN A 2 -71.05 21.26 -16.29
N ARG A 3 -69.70 21.16 -16.49
CA ARG A 3 -68.73 20.17 -15.98
C ARG A 3 -68.66 18.83 -16.77
N SER A 4 -67.50 18.23 -17.06
CA SER A 4 -66.11 18.48 -16.70
C SER A 4 -65.21 17.66 -17.63
N GLN A 5 -64.09 18.27 -18.04
CA GLN A 5 -62.95 17.63 -18.69
C GLN A 5 -62.16 16.80 -17.66
N TRP A 6 -61.56 15.68 -18.10
CA TRP A 6 -60.45 15.04 -17.38
C TRP A 6 -59.38 14.63 -18.39
N ILE A 7 -58.29 15.41 -18.41
CA ILE A 7 -57.03 15.10 -19.08
C ILE A 7 -56.23 14.24 -18.11
N ALA A 8 -55.93 13.00 -18.47
CA ALA A 8 -55.01 12.15 -17.73
C ALA A 8 -53.58 12.48 -18.17
N ALA A 9 -52.91 13.36 -17.42
CA ALA A 9 -51.48 13.62 -17.55
C ALA A 9 -50.69 12.50 -16.84
N GLY A 10 -50.12 11.58 -17.62
CA GLY A 10 -49.20 10.57 -17.13
C GLY A 10 -47.78 11.13 -17.05
N THR A 11 -47.36 11.59 -15.88
CA THR A 11 -45.97 11.96 -15.59
C THR A 11 -45.21 10.71 -15.16
N LEU A 12 -44.53 10.04 -16.10
CA LEU A 12 -43.61 8.96 -15.77
C LEU A 12 -42.30 9.56 -15.26
N CYS A 13 -41.98 9.28 -14.00
CA CYS A 13 -40.71 9.61 -13.36
C CYS A 13 -39.54 8.97 -14.12
N LEU A 14 -38.62 9.81 -14.59
CA LEU A 14 -37.29 9.38 -15.02
C LEU A 14 -36.50 8.94 -13.78
N LEU A 15 -36.32 7.62 -13.63
CA LEU A 15 -35.35 7.06 -12.69
C LEU A 15 -33.94 7.40 -13.22
N ALA A 16 -33.37 8.49 -12.74
CA ALA A 16 -31.95 8.77 -12.87
C ALA A 16 -31.19 7.76 -12.01
N ALA A 17 -30.71 6.69 -12.64
CA ALA A 17 -29.73 5.80 -12.03
C ALA A 17 -28.40 6.55 -11.91
N CYS A 18 -28.16 7.16 -10.76
CA CYS A 18 -26.81 7.57 -10.38
C CYS A 18 -25.98 6.30 -10.18
N ALA A 19 -25.38 5.79 -11.26
CA ALA A 19 -24.29 4.83 -11.21
C ALA A 19 -23.07 5.55 -10.60
N GLY A 20 -23.11 5.79 -9.29
CA GLY A 20 -21.97 6.22 -8.52
C GLY A 20 -20.95 5.10 -8.56
N HIS A 21 -19.97 5.22 -9.45
CA HIS A 21 -18.72 4.50 -9.32
C HIS A 21 -18.13 4.96 -8.00
N THR A 22 -18.36 4.19 -6.94
CA THR A 22 -17.71 4.44 -5.67
C THR A 22 -16.31 3.90 -5.88
N PRO A 23 -15.28 4.74 -6.03
CA PRO A 23 -13.92 4.23 -6.05
C PRO A 23 -13.73 3.58 -4.69
N VAL A 24 -13.53 2.26 -4.66
CA VAL A 24 -13.17 1.57 -3.43
C VAL A 24 -11.78 2.10 -3.10
N ALA A 25 -11.73 3.15 -2.28
CA ALA A 25 -10.48 3.72 -1.83
C ALA A 25 -9.67 2.61 -1.14
N PRO A 26 -8.34 2.58 -1.34
CA PRO A 26 -7.49 1.62 -0.65
C PRO A 26 -7.73 1.74 0.86
N GLN A 27 -8.00 0.61 1.51
CA GLN A 27 -8.40 0.57 2.91
C GLN A 27 -7.17 0.82 3.79
N VAL A 28 -7.07 2.04 4.33
CA VAL A 28 -6.07 2.43 5.33
C VAL A 28 -6.78 2.61 6.66
N THR A 29 -6.34 1.85 7.66
CA THR A 29 -6.88 1.87 9.02
C THR A 29 -5.92 2.59 9.94
N GLN A 30 -6.47 3.46 10.78
CA GLN A 30 -5.75 4.16 11.84
C GLN A 30 -6.27 3.66 13.19
N ALA A 31 -5.35 3.36 14.10
CA ALA A 31 -5.67 2.92 15.45
C ALA A 31 -4.81 3.66 16.46
N SER A 32 -5.40 4.00 17.61
CA SER A 32 -4.68 4.54 18.76
C SER A 32 -4.69 3.50 19.88
N ALA A 33 -3.53 3.22 20.46
CA ALA A 33 -3.43 2.38 21.64
C ALA A 33 -3.74 3.20 22.92
N ALA A 34 -3.92 2.49 24.03
CA ALA A 34 -4.27 3.11 25.31
C ALA A 34 -3.17 4.05 25.87
N ASP A 35 -1.93 3.85 25.44
CA ASP A 35 -0.78 4.72 25.75
C ASP A 35 -0.71 5.97 24.86
N GLY A 36 -1.69 6.15 23.97
CA GLY A 36 -1.76 7.26 23.02
C GLY A 36 -0.96 7.03 21.73
N SER A 37 -0.23 5.92 21.60
CA SER A 37 0.54 5.62 20.39
C SER A 37 -0.37 5.36 19.20
N GLN A 38 0.00 5.91 18.06
CA GLN A 38 -0.74 5.82 16.82
C GLN A 38 -0.12 4.76 15.91
N THR A 39 -0.97 3.95 15.31
CA THR A 39 -0.62 2.99 14.27
C THR A 39 -1.46 3.27 13.02
N ILE A 40 -0.82 3.22 11.85
CA ILE A 40 -1.48 3.27 10.55
C ILE A 40 -1.16 1.97 9.83
N THR A 41 -2.15 1.30 9.26
CA THR A 41 -1.97 0.05 8.51
C THR A 41 -2.78 0.06 7.22
N THR A 42 -2.23 -0.51 6.15
CA THR A 42 -2.99 -0.81 4.94
C THR A 42 -3.46 -2.25 4.94
N GLU A 43 -4.58 -2.53 4.27
CA GLU A 43 -4.90 -3.89 3.85
C GLU A 43 -3.91 -4.39 2.78
N PRO A 44 -3.74 -5.72 2.61
CA PRO A 44 -2.92 -6.28 1.54
C PRO A 44 -3.45 -5.89 0.14
N ALA A 45 -2.62 -5.19 -0.63
CA ALA A 45 -2.91 -4.77 -1.99
C ALA A 45 -2.00 -5.51 -2.99
N ARG A 46 -2.56 -5.90 -4.14
CA ARG A 46 -1.85 -6.72 -5.13
C ARG A 46 -1.03 -5.88 -6.12
N LEU A 47 0.04 -6.48 -6.62
CA LEU A 47 0.81 -5.97 -7.75
C LEU A 47 0.05 -6.15 -9.08
N ILE A 48 0.61 -5.61 -10.16
CA ILE A 48 0.14 -5.89 -11.51
C ILE A 48 0.66 -7.29 -11.89
N CYS A 49 -0.25 -8.25 -11.97
CA CYS A 49 0.07 -9.64 -12.24
C CYS A 49 -0.92 -10.28 -13.21
N ALA A 50 -0.43 -11.19 -14.05
CA ALA A 50 -1.28 -12.01 -14.91
C ALA A 50 -1.73 -13.33 -14.24
N GLN A 51 -1.09 -13.72 -13.13
CA GLN A 51 -1.26 -15.03 -12.52
C GLN A 51 -1.86 -14.96 -11.10
N PRO A 52 -2.51 -16.03 -10.60
CA PRO A 52 -3.12 -16.05 -9.28
C PRO A 52 -2.13 -15.85 -8.12
N ARG A 53 -0.87 -16.27 -8.30
CA ARG A 53 0.22 -16.17 -7.31
C ARG A 53 0.81 -14.76 -7.16
N CYS A 54 -0.01 -13.75 -7.40
CA CYS A 54 0.38 -12.35 -7.36
C CYS A 54 0.75 -11.94 -5.93
N PRO A 55 1.96 -11.39 -5.69
CA PRO A 55 2.32 -10.92 -4.37
C PRO A 55 1.38 -9.81 -3.90
N ALA A 56 1.13 -9.80 -2.60
CA ALA A 56 0.35 -8.77 -1.93
C ALA A 56 1.24 -8.03 -0.93
N LEU A 57 1.18 -6.70 -0.93
CA LEU A 57 1.93 -5.86 0.00
C LEU A 57 0.97 -5.16 0.96
N SER A 58 1.34 -5.11 2.23
CA SER A 58 0.72 -4.22 3.21
C SER A 58 1.80 -3.48 4.00
N ALA A 59 1.47 -2.28 4.46
CA ALA A 59 2.38 -1.45 5.23
C ALA A 59 1.78 -1.10 6.59
N ARG A 60 2.61 -1.11 7.63
CA ARG A 60 2.28 -0.64 8.97
C ARG A 60 3.30 0.38 9.44
N TRP A 61 2.84 1.51 9.94
CA TRP A 61 3.65 2.55 10.56
C TRP A 61 3.15 2.82 11.98
N SER A 62 4.06 3.26 12.84
CA SER A 62 3.72 3.77 14.17
C SER A 62 4.56 5.00 14.50
N ASP A 63 3.93 5.94 15.21
CA ASP A 63 4.58 7.13 15.74
C ASP A 63 5.71 6.83 16.75
N GLN A 64 5.73 5.64 17.36
CA GLN A 64 6.83 5.17 18.20
C GLN A 64 8.11 4.88 17.40
N ARG A 65 7.99 4.55 16.10
CA ARG A 65 9.12 4.29 15.19
C ARG A 65 8.92 5.05 13.87
N PRO A 66 8.94 6.39 13.88
CA PRO A 66 8.40 7.19 12.77
C PRO A 66 9.21 7.10 11.48
N GLY A 67 10.49 6.72 11.56
CA GLY A 67 11.37 6.53 10.40
C GLY A 67 11.32 5.15 9.76
N VAL A 68 10.61 4.19 10.38
CA VAL A 68 10.57 2.78 9.97
C VAL A 68 9.14 2.38 9.65
N VAL A 69 8.96 1.65 8.56
CA VAL A 69 7.71 1.03 8.18
C VAL A 69 7.90 -0.48 8.22
N GLN A 70 6.94 -1.17 8.83
CA GLN A 70 6.81 -2.62 8.71
C GLN A 70 6.10 -2.91 7.38
N LEU A 71 6.87 -3.32 6.36
CA LEU A 71 6.36 -3.74 5.06
C LEU A 71 6.21 -5.26 5.06
N THR A 72 4.98 -5.73 4.93
CA THR A 72 4.65 -7.15 4.84
C THR A 72 4.47 -7.55 3.38
N ILE A 73 5.17 -8.60 2.97
CA ILE A 73 5.09 -9.21 1.64
C ILE A 73 4.49 -10.59 1.80
N GLY A 74 3.37 -10.83 1.12
CA GLY A 74 2.69 -12.12 1.14
C GLY A 74 2.53 -12.72 -0.25
N LEU A 75 2.44 -14.05 -0.30
CA LEU A 75 2.22 -14.81 -1.52
C LEU A 75 0.95 -15.66 -1.40
N PRO A 76 -0.21 -15.12 -1.81
CA PRO A 76 -1.45 -15.89 -1.94
C PRO A 76 -1.24 -17.14 -2.82
N TYR A 77 -1.91 -18.23 -2.44
CA TYR A 77 -1.86 -19.52 -3.13
C TYR A 77 -0.47 -20.18 -3.19
N GLN A 78 0.47 -19.75 -2.35
CA GLN A 78 1.73 -20.45 -2.10
C GLN A 78 1.73 -21.06 -0.69
N ALA A 79 2.54 -22.11 -0.50
CA ALA A 79 2.77 -22.73 0.81
C ALA A 79 4.15 -22.37 1.39
N ALA A 80 5.12 -22.07 0.51
CA ALA A 80 6.48 -21.71 0.88
C ALA A 80 6.52 -20.31 1.48
N GLN A 81 7.34 -20.10 2.52
CA GLN A 81 7.46 -18.80 3.18
C GLN A 81 8.27 -17.83 2.33
N VAL A 82 7.96 -16.53 2.46
CA VAL A 82 8.75 -15.48 1.82
C VAL A 82 10.09 -15.36 2.56
N SER A 83 11.18 -15.70 1.88
CA SER A 83 12.53 -15.61 2.44
C SER A 83 13.20 -14.26 2.17
N GLY A 84 12.72 -13.52 1.17
CA GLY A 84 13.23 -12.20 0.83
C GLY A 84 12.54 -11.58 -0.38
N ALA A 85 12.90 -10.34 -0.67
CA ALA A 85 12.42 -9.64 -1.84
C ALA A 85 13.43 -8.64 -2.39
N ASP A 86 13.41 -8.42 -3.70
CA ASP A 86 14.20 -7.40 -4.39
C ASP A 86 13.27 -6.42 -5.11
N PHE A 87 13.29 -5.17 -4.65
CA PHE A 87 12.59 -4.08 -5.32
C PHE A 87 13.54 -3.43 -6.31
N HIS A 88 13.13 -3.37 -7.56
CA HIS A 88 13.88 -2.76 -8.64
C HIS A 88 13.18 -1.49 -9.09
N PHE A 89 13.94 -0.39 -9.19
CA PHE A 89 13.44 0.89 -9.65
C PHE A 89 14.38 1.51 -10.70
N GLY A 90 13.79 2.09 -11.75
CA GLY A 90 14.53 2.86 -12.76
C GLY A 90 15.72 2.11 -13.37
N ARG A 91 16.84 2.82 -13.57
CA ARG A 91 18.01 2.33 -14.33
C ARG A 91 19.00 1.45 -13.54
N GLY A 92 18.60 0.90 -12.39
CA GLY A 92 19.45 -0.04 -11.65
C GLY A 92 19.45 0.11 -10.13
N GLU A 93 18.52 0.87 -9.55
CA GLU A 93 18.36 0.89 -8.11
C GLU A 93 17.71 -0.43 -7.66
N VAL A 94 18.36 -1.12 -6.72
CA VAL A 94 17.85 -2.38 -6.16
C VAL A 94 17.87 -2.30 -4.65
N VAL A 95 16.70 -2.44 -4.03
CA VAL A 95 16.56 -2.56 -2.57
C VAL A 95 16.25 -4.00 -2.23
N ARG A 96 17.18 -4.64 -1.50
CA ARG A 96 17.11 -6.06 -1.13
C ARG A 96 16.66 -6.22 0.31
N LEU A 97 15.58 -6.94 0.50
CA LEU A 97 15.03 -7.31 1.80
C LEU A 97 15.38 -8.77 2.09
N ARG A 98 16.11 -9.02 3.18
CA ARG A 98 16.61 -10.35 3.57
C ARG A 98 16.44 -10.67 5.05
N VAL A 99 16.27 -9.64 5.89
CA VAL A 99 16.20 -9.78 7.34
C VAL A 99 14.77 -9.46 7.79
N PRO A 100 13.99 -10.46 8.25
CA PRO A 100 12.65 -10.22 8.77
C PRO A 100 12.65 -9.28 9.97
N SER A 101 11.55 -8.55 10.14
CA SER A 101 11.32 -7.63 11.25
C SER A 101 11.19 -8.39 12.57
N THR A 102 11.94 -7.96 13.58
CA THR A 102 11.72 -8.39 14.97
C THR A 102 10.51 -7.67 15.53
N GLY A 103 9.49 -8.41 15.99
CA GLY A 103 8.23 -7.81 16.43
C GLY A 103 7.26 -7.49 15.28
N ALA A 104 7.35 -8.25 14.20
CA ALA A 104 6.30 -8.28 13.18
C ALA A 104 4.93 -8.54 13.83
N PRO A 105 3.85 -7.89 13.38
CA PRO A 105 2.52 -8.25 13.81
C PRO A 105 2.23 -9.72 13.49
N ALA A 106 1.33 -10.34 14.27
CA ALA A 106 0.85 -11.68 13.95
C ALA A 106 0.32 -11.71 12.51
N ALA A 107 0.61 -12.80 11.80
CA ALA A 107 0.20 -12.95 10.42
C ALA A 107 -1.32 -12.75 10.31
N ARG A 108 -1.73 -11.84 9.44
CA ARG A 108 -3.14 -11.46 9.26
C ARG A 108 -3.77 -12.17 8.09
N ALA A 109 -2.95 -12.52 7.12
CA ALA A 109 -3.38 -13.23 5.94
C ALA A 109 -3.35 -14.75 6.15
N GLY A 110 -4.34 -15.46 5.59
CA GLY A 110 -4.37 -16.93 5.55
C GLY A 110 -3.38 -17.55 4.56
N TYR A 111 -2.27 -16.88 4.28
CA TYR A 111 -1.22 -17.31 3.35
C TYR A 111 0.16 -16.90 3.88
N PRO A 112 1.25 -17.52 3.39
CA PRO A 112 2.61 -17.19 3.82
C PRO A 112 2.95 -15.72 3.58
N GLU A 113 3.43 -15.05 4.63
CA GLU A 113 3.83 -13.65 4.59
C GLU A 113 5.04 -13.39 5.49
N THR A 114 5.82 -12.37 5.14
CA THR A 114 6.98 -11.95 5.91
C THR A 114 7.06 -10.44 5.96
N THR A 115 7.22 -9.91 7.17
CA THR A 115 7.35 -8.48 7.42
C THR A 115 8.83 -8.09 7.50
N PHE A 116 9.16 -6.97 6.89
CA PHE A 116 10.49 -6.37 6.90
C PHE A 116 10.41 -4.95 7.45
N ASP A 117 11.38 -4.56 8.26
CA ASP A 117 11.53 -3.16 8.66
C ASP A 117 12.24 -2.40 7.53
N VAL A 118 11.56 -1.45 6.92
CA VAL A 118 12.05 -0.69 5.76
C VAL A 118 11.96 0.82 6.02
N PRO A 119 12.83 1.64 5.40
CA PRO A 119 12.69 3.08 5.50
C PRO A 119 11.44 3.56 4.73
N LEU A 120 10.81 4.63 5.21
CA LEU A 120 9.66 5.26 4.56
C LEU A 120 9.95 5.66 3.09
N SER A 121 11.22 5.90 2.73
CA SER A 121 11.64 6.19 1.35
C SER A 121 11.46 5.01 0.38
N LEU A 122 11.46 3.77 0.87
CA LEU A 122 11.11 2.62 0.04
C LEU A 122 9.62 2.68 -0.33
N ILE A 123 8.75 3.03 0.62
CA ILE A 123 7.31 3.19 0.37
C ILE A 123 7.05 4.33 -0.62
N ASP A 124 7.76 5.47 -0.48
CA ASP A 124 7.70 6.57 -1.46
C ASP A 124 8.14 6.10 -2.86
N SER A 125 9.18 5.25 -2.93
CA SER A 125 9.61 4.67 -4.21
C SER A 125 8.55 3.76 -4.83
N VAL A 126 7.90 2.90 -4.06
CA VAL A 126 6.79 2.04 -4.53
C VAL A 126 5.59 2.87 -5.00
N ALA A 127 5.30 3.98 -4.33
CA ALA A 127 4.14 4.83 -4.62
C ALA A 127 4.33 5.74 -5.86
N TYR A 128 5.56 6.13 -6.17
CA TYR A 128 5.81 7.23 -7.12
C TYR A 128 6.89 6.97 -8.19
N LYS A 129 7.77 5.98 -8.04
CA LYS A 129 8.73 5.67 -9.12
C LYS A 129 8.05 4.84 -10.20
N THR A 130 8.29 5.20 -11.44
CA THR A 130 7.83 4.45 -12.60
C THR A 130 8.75 3.26 -12.88
N ASP A 131 8.21 2.29 -13.65
CA ASP A 131 8.94 1.13 -14.16
C ASP A 131 9.55 0.27 -13.04
N GLY A 132 8.83 0.19 -11.93
CA GLY A 132 9.20 -0.58 -10.76
C GLY A 132 8.69 -2.02 -10.85
N TRP A 133 9.52 -2.97 -10.45
CA TRP A 133 9.14 -4.38 -10.36
C TRP A 133 9.72 -5.02 -9.10
N LEU A 134 9.13 -6.15 -8.70
CA LEU A 134 9.43 -6.86 -7.47
C LEU A 134 9.74 -8.31 -7.79
N ARG A 135 10.88 -8.81 -7.29
CA ARG A 135 11.14 -10.25 -7.14
C ARG A 135 10.87 -10.66 -5.72
N VAL A 136 9.98 -11.61 -5.49
CA VAL A 136 9.79 -12.26 -4.19
C VAL A 136 10.44 -13.64 -4.24
N THR A 137 11.31 -13.93 -3.28
CA THR A 137 12.00 -15.23 -3.15
C THR A 137 11.37 -16.00 -2.00
N THR A 138 11.19 -17.31 -2.19
CA THR A 138 10.68 -18.22 -1.16
C THR A 138 11.80 -19.03 -0.53
N ASP A 139 11.53 -19.62 0.64
CA ASP A 139 12.47 -20.46 1.40
C ASP A 139 12.85 -21.78 0.68
N ASP A 140 11.99 -22.25 -0.23
CA ASP A 140 12.26 -23.39 -1.12
C ASP A 140 13.09 -23.02 -2.38
N GLY A 141 13.57 -21.79 -2.47
CA GLY A 141 14.44 -21.32 -3.55
C GLY A 141 13.73 -20.91 -4.84
N ARG A 142 12.38 -20.93 -4.87
CA ARG A 142 11.60 -20.39 -6.00
C ARG A 142 11.48 -18.86 -5.90
N PHE A 143 11.04 -18.25 -6.99
CA PHE A 143 10.77 -16.81 -7.03
C PHE A 143 9.57 -16.47 -7.91
N VAL A 144 8.99 -15.29 -7.63
CA VAL A 144 7.90 -14.68 -8.38
C VAL A 144 8.30 -13.25 -8.72
N ASP A 145 8.28 -12.90 -10.01
CA ASP A 145 8.60 -11.56 -10.51
C ASP A 145 7.33 -10.89 -11.00
N GLU A 146 6.98 -9.73 -10.44
CA GLU A 146 5.75 -9.01 -10.82
C GLU A 146 5.97 -7.50 -10.88
N THR A 147 5.10 -6.82 -11.63
CA THR A 147 5.23 -5.39 -11.89
C THR A 147 4.52 -4.59 -10.81
N ILE A 148 5.20 -3.59 -10.26
CA ILE A 148 4.59 -2.66 -9.30
C ILE A 148 3.79 -1.59 -10.06
N GLN A 149 4.47 -0.93 -11.00
CA GLN A 149 3.91 0.13 -11.82
C GLN A 149 4.70 0.22 -13.13
N THR A 150 3.98 0.36 -14.24
CA THR A 150 4.53 0.93 -15.48
C THR A 150 4.11 2.39 -15.56
N GLY A 151 4.82 3.23 -16.34
CA GLY A 151 4.37 4.61 -16.58
C GLY A 151 2.91 4.74 -17.09
N GLU A 152 2.32 3.64 -17.57
CA GLU A 152 0.97 3.57 -18.16
C GLU A 152 -0.05 2.82 -17.28
N MET A 153 0.40 1.87 -16.46
CA MET A 153 -0.45 1.03 -15.60
C MET A 153 0.05 1.06 -14.16
N GLN A 154 -0.86 1.28 -13.21
CA GLN A 154 -0.57 1.20 -11.78
C GLN A 154 -1.35 0.05 -11.15
N GLY A 155 -0.70 -0.73 -10.28
CA GLY A 155 -1.38 -1.76 -9.49
C GLY A 155 -2.06 -1.17 -8.25
N ASP A 156 -2.99 -1.91 -7.65
CA ASP A 156 -3.68 -1.52 -6.40
C ASP A 156 -2.70 -1.14 -5.29
N VAL A 157 -1.53 -1.77 -5.28
CA VAL A 157 -0.46 -1.48 -4.33
C VAL A 157 0.03 -0.03 -4.40
N VAL A 158 0.07 0.59 -5.58
CA VAL A 158 0.54 1.97 -5.76
C VAL A 158 -0.43 2.92 -5.06
N ASP A 159 -1.73 2.73 -5.31
CA ASP A 159 -2.77 3.57 -4.71
C ASP A 159 -2.81 3.38 -3.19
N ALA A 160 -2.66 2.13 -2.71
CA ALA A 160 -2.55 1.85 -1.28
C ALA A 160 -1.35 2.53 -0.61
N MET A 161 -0.17 2.52 -1.24
CA MET A 161 1.03 3.16 -0.69
C MET A 161 0.95 4.69 -0.73
N ARG A 162 0.30 5.28 -1.74
CA ARG A 162 0.03 6.73 -1.78
C ARG A 162 -0.88 7.17 -0.65
N GLU A 163 -1.99 6.46 -0.46
CA GLU A 163 -2.93 6.79 0.60
C GLU A 163 -2.30 6.57 1.98
N PHE A 164 -1.54 5.49 2.15
CA PHE A 164 -0.76 5.26 3.37
C PHE A 164 0.17 6.42 3.70
N LEU A 165 0.97 6.89 2.74
CA LEU A 165 1.88 8.02 2.93
C LEU A 165 1.13 9.30 3.29
N ARG A 166 -0.01 9.56 2.63
CA ARG A 166 -0.87 10.70 2.92
C ARG A 166 -1.35 10.70 4.38
N VAL A 167 -1.80 9.54 4.87
CA VAL A 167 -2.29 9.40 6.26
C VAL A 167 -1.13 9.45 7.26
N VAL A 168 0.03 8.88 6.93
CA VAL A 168 1.25 8.97 7.76
C VAL A 168 1.72 10.42 7.88
N ASP A 169 1.71 11.19 6.80
CA ASP A 169 2.11 12.60 6.83
C ASP A 169 1.17 13.45 7.70
N ALA A 170 -0.13 13.18 7.60
CA ALA A 170 -1.13 13.82 8.45
C ALA A 170 -0.92 13.50 9.94
N ALA A 171 -0.54 12.25 10.26
CA ALA A 171 -0.28 11.82 11.64
C ALA A 171 1.06 12.33 12.19
N ALA A 172 2.11 12.34 11.36
CA ALA A 172 3.45 12.77 11.76
C ALA A 172 3.58 14.31 11.86
N GLY A 173 2.60 15.06 11.36
CA GLY A 173 2.62 16.53 11.37
C GLY A 173 3.72 17.16 10.51
N LYS A 174 4.28 16.42 9.55
CA LYS A 174 5.41 16.87 8.71
C LYS A 174 5.11 16.73 7.21
N PRO A 175 5.23 17.81 6.41
CA PRO A 175 5.20 17.70 4.95
C PRO A 175 6.48 17.02 4.40
N LYS A 176 6.36 16.42 3.21
CA LYS A 176 7.40 15.65 2.48
C LYS A 176 8.80 16.30 2.47
N ASP A 177 8.87 17.63 2.44
CA ASP A 177 10.12 18.39 2.31
C ASP A 177 10.99 18.41 3.59
N GLU A 178 10.43 18.20 4.77
CA GLU A 178 11.21 18.15 6.02
C GLU A 178 11.87 16.79 6.25
N ARG A 179 11.26 15.70 5.75
CA ARG A 179 11.82 14.34 5.87
C ARG A 179 13.14 14.19 5.13
N THR A 180 13.34 14.92 4.04
CA THR A 180 14.57 14.90 3.23
C THR A 180 15.69 15.75 3.86
N LYS A 181 15.36 16.87 4.52
CA LYS A 181 16.34 17.76 5.15
C LYS A 181 17.00 17.17 6.41
N GLY A 182 16.33 16.25 7.11
CA GLY A 182 16.89 15.58 8.29
C GLY A 182 17.99 14.54 8.02
N ARG A 183 18.22 14.16 6.76
CA ARG A 183 19.19 13.11 6.38
C ARG A 183 20.65 13.57 6.31
N SER A 184 20.94 14.85 6.56
CA SER A 184 22.33 15.35 6.57
C SER A 184 23.06 15.15 7.92
N GLY A 185 22.38 14.68 8.97
CA GLY A 185 22.94 14.69 10.34
C GLY A 185 23.59 13.39 10.83
N LEU A 186 23.39 12.24 10.17
CA LEU A 186 23.90 10.96 10.71
C LEU A 186 25.39 10.71 10.37
N PHE A 187 25.93 11.37 9.33
CA PHE A 187 27.33 11.25 8.94
C PHE A 187 28.25 12.33 9.55
N ASP A 188 27.70 13.31 10.27
CA ASP A 188 28.47 14.36 10.94
C ASP A 188 28.91 13.99 12.36
N LEU A 189 28.48 12.83 12.87
CA LEU A 189 28.87 12.30 14.18
C LEU A 189 30.14 11.42 14.12
N LEU A 190 30.85 11.42 12.97
CA LEU A 190 32.08 10.65 12.75
C LEU A 190 33.27 11.51 12.28
N LYS A 191 33.32 12.79 12.68
CA LYS A 191 34.54 13.61 12.64
C LYS A 191 34.85 14.13 14.03
#